data_AF-A0A424YUL7-F1
#
_entry.id   AF-A0A424YUL7-F1
#
_cell.length_a   1.000
_cell.length_b   1.000
_cell.length_c   1.000
_cell.angle_alpha   90.00
_cell.angle_beta   90.00
_cell.angle_gamma   90.00
#
_symmetry.space_group_name_H-M   'P 1'
#
loop_
_entity.id
_entity.type
_entity.pdbx_description
1 polymer ?
#
loop_
_entity_poly.entity_id
_entity_poly.type
_entity_poly.pdbx_seq_one_letter_code
_entity_poly.pdbx_strand_id
1 'polypeptide(L)' 'MKRSHLQLTAAASGLLLAAVSAGTYLGYIQIPVAAVLSILLIPVFLIPVGLLLAADITDGDIPFMGY' A
#
# COMPACT_ATOMS: atom_id res chain seq x y z
N MET A 1 -5.14 15.06 -2.33
CA MET A 1 -3.89 14.42 -1.87
C MET A 1 -2.96 14.29 -3.06
N LYS A 2 -1.76 14.88 -3.05
CA LYS A 2 -0.91 14.96 -4.26
C LYS A 2 -0.53 13.56 -4.79
N ARG A 3 -0.35 13.41 -6.10
CA ARG A 3 0.06 12.14 -6.75
C ARG A 3 1.32 11.55 -6.11
N SER A 4 2.29 12.40 -5.77
CA SER A 4 3.52 11.99 -5.07
C SER A 4 3.26 11.35 -3.70
N HIS A 5 2.24 11.79 -2.97
CA HIS A 5 1.87 11.17 -1.70
C HIS A 5 1.28 9.79 -1.93
N LEU A 6 0.40 9.61 -2.92
CA LEU A 6 -0.16 8.29 -3.25
C LEU A 6 0.94 7.30 -3.66
N GLN A 7 1.89 7.74 -4.49
CA GLN A 7 3.04 6.93 -4.90
C GLN A 7 3.92 6.53 -3.72
N LEU A 8 4.21 7.48 -2.82
CA LEU A 8 5.03 7.22 -1.65
C LEU A 8 4.33 6.29 -0.66
N THR A 9 3.03 6.49 -0.42
CA THR A 9 2.23 5.60 0.43
C THR A 9 2.14 4.20 -0.15
N ALA A 10 1.91 4.05 -1.47
CA ALA A 10 1.92 2.75 -2.15
C ALA A 10 3.28 2.05 -2.02
N ALA A 11 4.37 2.77 -2.30
CA ALA A 11 5.72 2.21 -2.21
C ALA A 11 6.07 1.79 -0.77
N ALA A 12 5.83 2.65 0.21
CA ALA A 12 6.15 2.38 1.60
C ALA A 12 5.33 1.21 2.17
N SER A 13 4.02 1.18 1.91
CA SER A 13 3.17 0.07 2.35
C SER A 13 3.51 -1.25 1.66
N GLY A 14 3.86 -1.23 0.38
CA GLY A 14 4.36 -2.41 -0.34
C GLY A 14 5.67 -2.94 0.23
N LEU A 15 6.62 -2.05 0.55
CA LEU A 15 7.87 -2.42 1.21
C LEU A 15 7.64 -3.01 2.61
N LEU A 16 6.70 -2.45 3.38
CA LEU A 16 6.33 -2.99 4.69
C LEU A 16 5.71 -4.38 4.57
N LEU A 17 4.82 -4.62 3.61
CA LEU A 17 4.26 -5.96 3.35
C LEU A 17 5.35 -6.97 2.98
N ALA A 18 6.30 -6.58 2.13
CA ALA A 18 7.44 -7.41 1.78
C ALA A 18 8.33 -7.71 3.00
N ALA A 19 8.59 -6.72 3.84
CA ALA A 19 9.35 -6.88 5.07
C ALA A 19 8.65 -7.79 6.09
N VAL A 20 7.32 -7.68 6.23
CA VAL A 20 6.52 -8.59 7.06
C VAL A 20 6.64 -10.01 6.54
N SER A 21 6.44 -10.22 5.23
CA SER A 21 6.57 -11.54 4.61
C SER A 21 7.96 -12.15 4.81
N ALA A 22 9.02 -11.38 4.55
CA ALA A 22 10.40 -11.83 4.75
C ALA A 22 10.70 -12.11 6.25
N GLY A 23 10.23 -11.24 7.14
CA GLY A 23 10.38 -11.41 8.58
C GLY A 23 9.67 -12.66 9.12
N THR A 24 8.50 -13.00 8.59
CA THR A 24 7.80 -14.25 8.93
C THR A 24 8.54 -15.47 8.39
N TYR A 25 9.01 -15.42 7.14
CA TYR A 25 9.76 -16.51 6.52
C TYR A 25 11.06 -16.83 7.29
N LEU A 26 11.78 -15.79 7.73
CA LEU A 26 13.01 -15.93 8.52
C LEU A 26 12.76 -16.25 10.00
N GLY A 27 11.50 -16.32 10.43
CA GLY A 27 11.13 -16.63 11.82
C GLY A 27 11.28 -15.46 12.81
N TYR A 28 11.53 -14.23 12.33
CA TYR A 28 11.62 -13.03 13.16
C TYR A 28 10.24 -12.51 13.60
N ILE A 29 9.18 -12.83 12.84
CA ILE A 29 7.80 -12.40 13.12
C ILE A 29 6.94 -13.65 13.27
N GLN A 30 6.24 -13.75 14.39
CA GLN A 30 5.29 -14.84 14.61
C GLN A 30 4.11 -14.74 13.61
N ILE A 31 3.64 -15.88 13.12
CA ILE A 31 2.55 -15.96 12.12
C ILE A 31 1.30 -15.16 12.54
N PRO A 32 0.80 -15.22 13.79
CA PRO A 32 -0.36 -14.43 14.19
C PRO A 32 -0.14 -12.92 14.06
N VAL A 33 1.06 -12.45 14.42
CA VAL A 33 1.43 -11.02 14.31
C VAL A 33 1.52 -10.62 12.84
N ALA A 34 2.13 -11.45 12.00
CA ALA A 34 2.23 -11.21 10.57
C ALA A 34 0.86 -11.13 9.88
N ALA A 35 -0.08 -12.00 10.27
CA ALA A 35 -1.44 -11.98 9.76
C ALA A 35 -2.15 -10.65 10.10
N VAL A 36 -2.07 -10.21 11.36
CA VAL A 36 -2.65 -8.93 11.78
C VAL A 36 -2.02 -7.76 11.05
N LEU A 37 -0.68 -7.72 10.95
CA LEU A 37 0.02 -6.66 10.21
C LEU A 37 -0.39 -6.63 8.74
N SER A 38 -0.52 -7.79 8.10
CA SER A 38 -0.93 -7.88 6.71
C SER A 38 -2.36 -7.38 6.50
N ILE A 39 -3.30 -7.74 7.38
CA ILE A 39 -4.70 -7.26 7.33
C ILE A 39 -4.75 -5.73 7.41
N LEU A 40 -3.90 -5.12 8.25
CA LEU A 40 -3.85 -3.66 8.40
C LEU A 40 -3.15 -2.95 7.23
N LEU A 41 -2.08 -3.55 6.69
CA LEU A 41 -1.25 -2.93 5.65
C LEU A 41 -1.83 -3.10 4.24
N ILE A 42 -2.56 -4.19 3.96
CA ILE A 42 -3.12 -4.46 2.63
C ILE A 42 -4.04 -3.32 2.15
N PRO A 43 -5.00 -2.80 2.93
CA PRO A 43 -5.83 -1.67 2.50
C PRO A 43 -5.01 -0.41 2.22
N VAL A 44 -4.00 -0.15 3.06
CA VAL A 44 -3.09 1.01 2.93
C VAL A 44 -2.26 0.92 1.65
N PHE A 45 -2.01 -0.29 1.14
CA PHE A 45 -1.37 -0.52 -0.15
C PHE A 45 -2.34 -0.47 -1.33
N LEU A 46 -3.46 -1.19 -1.23
CA LEU A 46 -4.41 -1.34 -2.33
C LEU A 46 -5.12 -0.04 -2.68
N ILE A 47 -5.49 0.79 -1.70
CA ILE A 47 -6.23 2.04 -1.96
C ILE A 47 -5.38 3.01 -2.81
N PRO A 48 -4.13 3.36 -2.42
CA PRO A 48 -3.30 4.24 -3.24
C PRO A 48 -2.96 3.65 -4.62
N VAL A 49 -2.69 2.33 -4.71
CA VAL A 49 -2.43 1.67 -5.98
C VAL A 49 -3.66 1.74 -6.90
N GLY A 50 -4.84 1.43 -6.37
CA GLY A 50 -6.09 1.52 -7.12
C GLY A 50 -6.38 2.94 -7.60
N LEU A 51 -6.13 3.95 -6.76
CA LEU A 51 -6.28 5.36 -7.15
C LEU A 51 -5.27 5.78 -8.23
N LEU A 52 -4.03 5.31 -8.16
CA LEU A 52 -3.00 5.60 -9.17
C LEU A 52 -3.33 4.93 -10.51
N LEU A 53 -3.85 3.70 -10.49
CA LEU A 53 -4.27 2.99 -11.70
C LEU A 53 -5.51 3.65 -12.32
N ALA A 54 -6.50 4.01 -11.50
CA ALA A 54 -7.67 4.74 -11.97
C ALA A 54 -7.26 6.07 -12.64
N ALA A 55 -6.37 6.83 -12.00
CA ALA A 55 -5.84 8.08 -12.54
C ALA A 55 -5.18 7.94 -13.92
N ASP A 56 -4.53 6.81 -14.19
CA ASP A 56 -3.88 6.56 -15.48
C ASP A 56 -4.91 6.26 -16.57
N ILE A 57 -6.03 5.65 -16.21
CA ILE A 57 -7.13 5.28 -17.12
C ILE A 57 -8.06 6.48 -17.39
N THR A 58 -8.24 7.38 -16.43
CA THR A 58 -9.18 8.52 -16.51
C THR A 58 -8.49 9.87 -16.77
N ASP A 59 -7.37 9.89 -17.50
CA ASP A 59 -6.64 11.12 -17.87
C ASP A 59 -6.27 12.03 -16.68
N GLY A 60 -5.84 11.43 -15.57
CA GLY A 60 -5.33 12.12 -14.39
C GLY A 60 -6.39 12.52 -13.36
N ASP A 61 -7.67 12.25 -13.64
CA ASP A 61 -8.77 12.58 -12.74
C ASP A 61 -8.81 11.56 -11.59
N ILE A 62 -8.11 11.87 -10.50
CA ILE A 62 -8.20 11.08 -9.28
C ILE A 62 -9.41 11.61 -8.51
N PRO A 63 -10.46 10.81 -8.27
CA PRO A 63 -11.53 11.24 -7.39
C PRO A 63 -10.88 11.65 -6.06
N PHE A 64 -11.27 12.80 -5.50
CA PHE A 64 -10.71 13.40 -4.26
C PHE A 64 -9.38 14.19 -4.37
N MET A 65 -8.80 14.37 -5.56
CA MET A 65 -7.83 15.46 -5.76
C MET A 65 -8.57 16.77 -6.05
N GLY A 66 -8.79 17.57 -5.00
CA GLY A 66 -9.11 18.98 -5.20
C GLY A 66 -7.96 19.65 -5.96
N TYR A 67 -8.30 20.39 -7.01
CA TYR A 67 -7.39 21.22 -7.80
C TYR A 67 -6.54 22.14 -6.91
#